data_AF-A0AAQ2Q8G6-F1
#
_entry.id   AF-A0AAQ2Q8G6-F1
#
_cell.length_a   1.000
_cell.length_b   1.000
_cell.length_c   1.000
_cell.angle_alpha   90.00
_cell.angle_beta   90.00
_cell.angle_gamma   90.00
#
_symmetry.space_group_name_H-M   'P 1'
#
loop_
_entity.id
_entity.type
_entity.pdbx_description
1 polymer ?
#
loop_
_entity_poly.entity_id
_entity_poly.type
_entity_poly.pdbx_seq_one_letter_code
_entity_poly.pdbx_strand_id
1 'polypeptide(L)'
;MDLNDIKSSIQPFGKGIMGAMFESGYCSTGSCETYWYALMLPEHGDIKTVFVADAGSNNEGMYEETHPLYYNYESTYKVMPSGSLYYPIQIHYTGEKPDDDYERIHKVNEKHTVRFNPATGQYE
;
A
#
# COMPACT_ATOMS: atom_id res chain seq x y z
N MET A 1 3.34 13.80 -0.01
CA MET A 1 1.96 13.85 -0.53
C MET A 1 1.91 14.87 -1.67
N ASP A 2 1.98 14.40 -2.91
CA ASP A 2 1.82 15.24 -4.10
C ASP A 2 0.33 15.36 -4.44
N LEU A 3 -0.14 16.58 -4.73
CA LEU A 3 -1.53 16.84 -5.09
C LEU A 3 -1.90 16.26 -6.46
N ASN A 4 -0.93 16.09 -7.35
CA ASN A 4 -1.13 15.49 -8.67
C ASN A 4 -1.41 13.99 -8.57
N ASP A 5 -0.75 13.30 -7.64
CA ASP A 5 -0.98 11.87 -7.38
C ASP A 5 -2.39 11.66 -6.86
N ILE A 6 -2.83 12.49 -5.91
CA ILE A 6 -4.21 12.45 -5.40
C ILE A 6 -5.19 12.67 -6.54
N LYS A 7 -5.02 13.73 -7.34
CA LYS A 7 -5.97 14.08 -8.41
C LYS A 7 -6.10 12.97 -9.45
N SER A 8 -5.00 12.33 -9.82
CA SER A 8 -4.99 11.27 -10.83
C SER A 8 -5.53 9.94 -10.32
N SER A 9 -5.52 9.71 -9.00
CA SER A 9 -5.98 8.48 -8.38
C SER A 9 -7.43 8.51 -7.87
N ILE A 10 -8.14 9.65 -7.99
CA ILE A 10 -9.54 9.79 -7.58
C ILE A 10 -10.42 8.78 -8.33
N GLN A 11 -11.08 7.90 -7.57
CA GLN A 11 -12.00 6.89 -8.10
C GLN A 11 -12.98 6.44 -7.00
N PRO A 12 -14.02 5.66 -7.35
CA PRO A 12 -14.90 5.06 -6.35
C PRO A 12 -14.15 4.05 -5.46
N PHE A 13 -14.25 4.23 -4.14
CA PHE A 13 -13.72 3.30 -3.12
C PHE A 13 -14.81 2.49 -2.42
N GLY A 14 -16.07 2.72 -2.78
CA GLY A 14 -17.20 2.13 -2.10
C GLY A 14 -18.53 2.70 -2.58
N LYS A 15 -19.63 2.17 -2.04
CA LYS A 15 -20.96 2.72 -2.32
C LYS A 15 -21.12 4.09 -1.63
N GLY A 16 -21.18 5.16 -2.42
CA GLY A 16 -21.25 6.54 -1.91
C GLY A 16 -19.92 7.03 -1.30
N ILE A 17 -18.81 6.41 -1.69
CA ILE A 17 -17.47 6.76 -1.21
C ILE A 17 -16.55 6.96 -2.42
N MET A 18 -16.19 8.21 -2.67
CA MET A 18 -15.06 8.54 -3.54
C MET A 18 -13.78 8.49 -2.71
N GLY A 19 -12.65 8.28 -3.35
CA GLY A 19 -11.38 8.33 -2.64
C GLY A 19 -10.20 8.40 -3.58
N ALA A 20 -9.03 8.58 -3.01
CA ALA A 20 -7.77 8.63 -3.73
C ALA A 20 -6.75 7.76 -2.98
N MET A 21 -5.92 7.06 -3.74
CA MET A 21 -4.76 6.37 -3.20
C MET A 21 -3.55 7.25 -3.31
N PHE A 22 -2.71 7.22 -2.29
CA PHE A 22 -1.44 7.90 -2.32
C PHE A 22 -0.43 7.08 -1.53
N GLU A 23 0.82 7.25 -1.91
CA GLU A 23 1.94 6.66 -1.23
C GLU A 23 2.47 7.62 -0.16
N SER A 24 2.85 7.06 0.98
CA SER A 24 3.60 7.76 2.02
C SER A 24 4.69 6.84 2.51
N GLY A 25 5.86 7.38 2.79
CA GLY A 25 6.99 6.60 3.24
C GLY A 25 8.00 7.45 3.98
N TYR A 26 9.02 6.79 4.50
CA TYR A 26 10.17 7.43 5.12
C TYR A 26 11.44 6.63 4.82
N CYS A 27 12.58 7.32 4.86
CA CYS A 27 13.89 6.69 4.74
C CYS A 27 14.71 6.98 6.00
N SER A 28 15.37 5.96 6.53
CA SER A 28 16.26 6.07 7.67
C SER A 28 17.35 5.01 7.58
N THR A 29 18.56 5.35 8.02
CA THR A 29 19.68 4.39 8.16
C THR A 29 19.98 3.54 6.92
N GLY A 30 19.75 4.07 5.72
CA GLY A 30 20.01 3.36 4.45
C GLY A 30 18.86 2.46 3.97
N SER A 31 17.71 2.50 4.64
CA SER A 31 16.49 1.81 4.22
C SER A 31 15.35 2.80 4.00
N CYS A 32 14.46 2.49 3.07
CA CYS A 32 13.28 3.26 2.74
C CYS A 32 12.06 2.35 2.77
N GLU A 33 11.02 2.74 3.51
CA GLU A 33 9.75 2.03 3.57
C GLU A 33 8.63 2.94 3.04
N THR A 34 7.73 2.36 2.25
CA THR A 34 6.61 3.06 1.63
C THR A 34 5.33 2.28 1.84
N TYR A 35 4.23 2.99 1.99
CA TYR A 35 2.93 2.45 2.33
C TYR A 35 1.83 3.09 1.50
N TRP A 36 0.85 2.28 1.16
CA TRP A 36 -0.38 2.71 0.53
C TRP A 36 -1.38 3.19 1.58
N TYR A 37 -1.88 4.41 1.38
CA TYR A 37 -3.00 4.95 2.12
C TYR A 37 -4.15 5.32 1.19
N ALA A 38 -5.37 5.11 1.66
CA ALA A 38 -6.58 5.57 0.99
C ALA A 38 -7.16 6.79 1.72
N LEU A 39 -7.26 7.91 1.02
CA LEU A 39 -8.09 9.05 1.42
C LEU A 39 -9.55 8.76 1.02
N MET A 40 -10.42 8.55 1.99
CA MET A 40 -11.83 8.29 1.78
C MET A 40 -12.66 9.56 1.96
N LEU A 41 -13.52 9.82 0.97
CA LEU A 41 -14.42 10.96 0.85
C LEU A 41 -15.87 10.44 0.77
N PRO A 42 -16.47 10.03 1.89
CA PRO A 42 -17.86 9.57 1.89
C PRO A 42 -18.82 10.74 1.66
N GLU A 43 -19.96 10.49 1.01
CA GLU A 43 -21.04 11.49 0.86
C GLU A 43 -21.61 11.97 2.20
N HIS A 44 -21.53 11.11 3.22
CA HIS A 44 -21.97 11.37 4.59
C HIS A 44 -20.95 10.84 5.60
N GLY A 45 -20.66 11.64 6.62
CA GLY A 45 -19.67 11.32 7.65
C GLY A 45 -18.32 11.97 7.40
N ASP A 46 -17.31 11.51 8.14
CA ASP A 46 -15.99 12.14 8.18
C ASP A 46 -15.07 11.65 7.05
N ILE A 47 -14.28 12.60 6.53
CA ILE A 47 -13.12 12.29 5.69
C ILE A 47 -12.07 11.58 6.54
N LYS A 48 -11.51 10.50 6.02
CA LYS A 48 -10.50 9.71 6.73
C LYS A 48 -9.41 9.23 5.80
N THR A 49 -8.21 9.13 6.35
CA THR A 49 -7.08 8.44 5.73
C THR A 49 -6.92 7.10 6.42
N VAL A 50 -6.85 6.02 5.66
CA VAL A 50 -6.72 4.66 6.21
C VAL A 50 -5.54 3.94 5.59
N PHE A 51 -4.83 3.16 6.39
CA PHE A 51 -3.78 2.26 5.91
C PHE A 51 -4.39 1.19 5.01
N VAL A 52 -3.66 0.85 3.94
CA VAL A 52 -4.07 -0.18 2.99
C VAL A 52 -3.13 -1.38 3.00
N ALA A 53 -1.84 -1.14 2.74
CA ALA A 53 -0.82 -2.17 2.59
C ALA A 53 0.56 -1.52 2.46
N ASP A 54 1.62 -2.33 2.49
CA ASP A 54 2.95 -1.90 2.10
C ASP A 54 2.98 -1.56 0.60
N ALA A 55 3.56 -0.41 0.26
CA ALA A 55 3.77 0.01 -1.12
C ALA A 55 5.13 -0.45 -1.67
N GLY A 56 6.08 -0.71 -0.79
CA GLY A 56 7.43 -1.09 -1.19
C GLY A 56 8.44 -0.81 -0.09
N SER A 57 9.60 -1.44 -0.21
CA SER A 57 10.73 -1.14 0.65
C SER A 57 12.04 -1.52 -0.02
N ASN A 58 13.10 -0.78 0.28
CA ASN A 58 14.46 -1.11 -0.14
C ASN A 58 15.47 -0.78 0.96
N ASN A 59 16.62 -1.46 0.93
CA ASN A 59 17.73 -1.21 1.86
C ASN A 59 19.07 -1.00 1.15
N GLU A 60 19.03 -0.42 -0.06
CA GLU A 60 20.20 -0.19 -0.93
C GLU A 60 21.29 0.69 -0.28
N GLY A 61 20.91 1.56 0.67
CA GLY A 61 21.85 2.38 1.41
C GLY A 61 22.51 1.67 2.60
N MET A 62 22.00 0.49 2.99
CA MET A 62 22.50 -0.32 4.10
C MET A 62 23.31 -1.52 3.62
N TYR A 63 22.87 -2.17 2.54
CA TYR A 63 23.51 -3.36 1.97
C TYR A 63 23.70 -3.22 0.46
N GLU A 64 24.86 -3.68 -0.01
CA GLU A 64 25.13 -3.88 -1.44
C GLU A 64 24.19 -4.96 -2.01
N GLU A 65 23.82 -4.85 -3.30
CA GLU A 65 22.87 -5.78 -3.96
C GLU A 65 23.24 -7.27 -3.84
N THR A 66 24.54 -7.56 -3.71
CA THR A 66 25.05 -8.94 -3.57
C THR A 66 24.93 -9.52 -2.16
N HIS A 67 24.55 -8.70 -1.16
CA HIS A 67 24.46 -9.13 0.23
C HIS A 67 23.20 -10.00 0.45
N PRO A 68 23.27 -11.08 1.24
CA PRO A 68 22.12 -11.98 1.44
C PRO A 68 20.89 -11.35 2.10
N LEU A 69 21.07 -10.18 2.74
CA LEU A 69 19.99 -9.40 3.36
C LEU A 69 19.56 -8.19 2.52
N TYR A 70 20.13 -8.00 1.34
CA TYR A 70 19.66 -6.96 0.43
C TYR A 70 18.25 -7.31 -0.06
N TYR A 71 17.37 -6.31 -0.08
CA TYR A 71 16.02 -6.43 -0.60
C TYR A 71 15.60 -5.15 -1.29
N ASN A 72 14.72 -5.31 -2.28
CA ASN A 72 14.07 -4.22 -2.97
C ASN A 72 12.77 -4.76 -3.58
N TYR A 73 11.65 -4.26 -3.09
CA TYR A 73 10.35 -4.60 -3.63
C TYR A 73 9.46 -3.37 -3.72
N GLU A 74 8.52 -3.44 -4.63
CA GLU A 74 7.48 -2.45 -4.85
C GLU A 74 6.13 -3.14 -5.01
N SER A 75 5.05 -2.37 -4.95
CA SER A 75 3.72 -2.87 -5.17
C SER A 75 2.86 -1.89 -5.97
N THR A 76 1.92 -2.45 -6.72
CA THR A 76 0.87 -1.68 -7.39
C THR A 76 -0.48 -2.05 -6.81
N TYR A 77 -1.46 -1.15 -6.92
CA TYR A 77 -2.81 -1.38 -6.41
C TYR A 77 -3.87 -1.33 -7.51
N LYS A 78 -5.00 -1.99 -7.23
CA LYS A 78 -6.22 -1.91 -8.02
C LYS A 78 -7.44 -1.96 -7.12
N VAL A 79 -8.27 -0.91 -7.15
CA VAL A 79 -9.56 -0.92 -6.47
C VAL A 79 -10.52 -1.84 -7.23
N MET A 80 -11.25 -2.69 -6.51
CA MET A 80 -12.10 -3.74 -7.08
C MET A 80 -13.58 -3.44 -6.79
N PRO A 81 -14.32 -2.80 -7.73
CA PRO A 81 -15.75 -2.57 -7.57
C PRO A 81 -16.52 -3.86 -7.29
N SER A 82 -17.28 -3.86 -6.19
CA SER A 82 -17.98 -5.07 -5.71
C SER A 82 -19.38 -4.80 -5.16
N GLY A 83 -19.88 -3.56 -5.27
CA GLY A 83 -21.19 -3.16 -4.71
C GLY A 83 -21.25 -3.10 -3.18
N SER A 84 -20.16 -3.47 -2.49
CA SER A 84 -20.01 -3.36 -1.04
C SER A 84 -19.84 -1.89 -0.59
N LEU A 85 -20.02 -1.64 0.71
CA LEU A 85 -19.82 -0.31 1.28
C LEU A 85 -18.38 0.19 1.07
N TYR A 86 -17.39 -0.71 1.22
CA TYR A 86 -15.98 -0.45 0.96
C TYR A 86 -15.45 -1.49 -0.03
N TYR A 87 -15.01 -1.04 -1.19
CA TYR A 87 -14.47 -1.91 -2.23
C TYR A 87 -13.15 -2.54 -1.78
N PRO A 88 -12.94 -3.85 -1.99
CA PRO A 88 -11.65 -4.49 -1.80
C PRO A 88 -10.58 -3.86 -2.69
N ILE A 89 -9.33 -3.97 -2.25
CA ILE A 89 -8.17 -3.47 -3.01
C ILE A 89 -7.25 -4.65 -3.25
N GLN A 90 -6.91 -4.89 -4.51
CA GLN A 90 -5.90 -5.87 -4.89
C GLN A 90 -4.54 -5.16 -4.91
N ILE A 91 -3.57 -5.73 -4.20
CA ILE A 91 -2.17 -5.31 -4.20
C ILE A 91 -1.36 -6.36 -4.94
N HIS A 92 -0.45 -5.92 -5.82
CA HIS A 92 0.45 -6.79 -6.56
C HIS A 92 1.88 -6.42 -6.19
N TYR A 93 2.55 -7.31 -5.46
CA TYR A 93 3.95 -7.15 -5.06
C TYR A 93 4.89 -7.73 -6.11
N THR A 94 5.98 -7.01 -6.39
CA THR A 94 7.05 -7.45 -7.27
C THR A 94 8.42 -7.09 -6.69
N GLY A 95 9.39 -8.00 -6.84
CA GLY A 95 10.78 -7.78 -6.41
C GLY A 95 11.26 -8.82 -5.41
N GLU A 96 12.10 -8.41 -4.48
CA GLU A 96 12.68 -9.23 -3.41
C GLU A 96 12.24 -8.66 -2.07
N LYS A 97 11.39 -9.40 -1.35
CA LYS A 97 10.75 -8.96 -0.11
C LYS A 97 11.30 -9.77 1.07
N PRO A 98 11.58 -9.14 2.22
CA PRO A 98 11.89 -9.85 3.46
C PRO A 98 10.65 -10.55 4.03
N ASP A 99 10.88 -11.62 4.79
CA ASP A 99 9.90 -12.12 5.75
C ASP A 99 9.72 -11.14 6.93
N ASP A 100 8.75 -11.41 7.80
CA ASP A 100 8.38 -10.49 8.88
C ASP A 100 9.54 -10.25 9.87
N ASP A 101 10.48 -11.20 9.99
CA ASP A 101 11.68 -11.10 10.83
C ASP A 101 12.89 -10.50 10.11
N TYR A 102 12.77 -10.16 8.82
CA TYR A 102 13.86 -9.61 7.98
C TYR A 102 15.12 -10.48 7.88
N GLU A 103 15.01 -11.78 8.20
CA GLU A 103 16.13 -12.72 8.14
C GLU A 103 16.22 -13.43 6.79
N ARG A 104 15.12 -13.47 6.03
CA ARG A 104 15.08 -14.18 4.74
C ARG A 104 14.42 -13.35 3.65
N ILE A 105 15.18 -13.16 2.57
CA ILE A 105 14.72 -12.47 1.38
C ILE A 105 14.18 -13.48 0.37
N HIS A 106 12.99 -13.23 -0.16
CA HIS A 106 12.34 -14.09 -1.14
C HIS A 106 11.77 -13.29 -2.30
N LYS A 107 11.80 -13.89 -3.49
CA LYS A 107 11.22 -13.28 -4.68
C LYS A 107 9.70 -13.29 -4.59
N VAL A 108 9.10 -12.14 -4.84
CA VAL A 108 7.65 -11.96 -4.87
C VAL A 108 7.19 -11.53 -6.26
N ASN A 109 6.09 -12.14 -6.71
CA ASN A 109 5.33 -11.73 -7.87
C ASN A 109 3.89 -12.24 -7.67
N GLU A 110 3.25 -11.72 -6.63
CA GLU A 110 1.98 -12.25 -6.14
C GLU A 110 0.96 -11.16 -5.87
N LYS A 111 -0.30 -11.57 -5.89
CA LYS A 111 -1.43 -10.66 -5.70
C LYS A 111 -2.15 -11.01 -4.41
N HIS A 112 -2.30 -10.02 -3.56
CA HIS A 112 -3.08 -10.10 -2.33
C HIS A 112 -4.31 -9.20 -2.45
N THR A 113 -5.43 -9.55 -1.80
CA THR A 113 -6.64 -8.71 -1.80
C THR A 113 -7.00 -8.38 -0.37
N VAL A 114 -6.83 -7.12 -0.02
CA VAL A 114 -7.21 -6.58 1.28
C VAL A 114 -8.66 -6.10 1.28
N ARG A 115 -9.33 -6.24 2.41
CA ARG A 115 -10.72 -5.84 2.63
C ARG A 115 -10.80 -4.91 3.81
N PHE A 116 -11.70 -3.92 3.72
CA PHE A 116 -11.88 -2.97 4.80
C PHE A 116 -12.48 -3.69 6.02
N ASN A 117 -11.80 -3.61 7.15
CA ASN A 117 -12.25 -4.09 8.44
C ASN A 117 -12.87 -2.93 9.24
N PRO A 118 -14.19 -2.88 9.45
CA PRO A 118 -14.83 -1.79 10.17
C PRO A 118 -14.46 -1.70 11.66
N ALA A 119 -13.99 -2.81 12.26
CA ALA A 119 -13.63 -2.84 13.68
C ALA A 119 -12.29 -2.16 13.95
N THR A 120 -11.34 -2.31 13.03
CA THR A 120 -10.01 -1.69 13.10
C THR A 120 -9.92 -0.38 12.32
N GLY A 121 -10.85 -0.16 11.38
CA GLY A 121 -10.91 1.06 10.58
C GLY A 121 -9.91 1.13 9.43
N GLN A 122 -9.32 -0.01 9.05
CA GLN A 122 -8.26 -0.12 8.04
C GLN A 122 -8.52 -1.32 7.10
N TYR A 123 -7.72 -1.45 6.05
CA TYR A 123 -7.75 -2.65 5.20
C TYR A 123 -6.80 -3.73 5.72
N GLU A 124 -7.25 -4.98 5.65
CA GLU A 124 -6.56 -6.19 6.11
C GLU A 124 -6.81 -7.37 5.16
#